data_AF-A0AA38AE06-F1
#
_entry.id   AF-A0AA38AE06-F1
#
_cell.length_a   1.000
_cell.length_b   1.000
_cell.length_c   1.000
_cell.angle_alpha   90.00
_cell.angle_beta   90.00
_cell.angle_gamma   90.00
#
_symmetry.space_group_name_H-M   'P 1'
#
loop_
_entity.id
_entity.type
_entity.pdbx_description
1 polymer ?
#
loop_
_entity_poly.entity_id
_entity_poly.type
_entity_poly.pdbx_seq_one_letter_code
_entity_poly.pdbx_strand_id
1 'polypeptide(L)'
;MPPLSVDPTALDGAGSTLADVGKDIGWTMSTLEGALSGCGSMCGNDPVGAAMGQNYDMAAAAVVQGIAAARNGLVNLGDGVRVSAHNYSMADAQSNVSGRTQPLPVPPASGKISASTPPSSVGAGDVAPAGFGWWPSTSE
;
A
#
# COMPACT_ATOMS: atom_id res chain seq x y z
N MET A 1 -41.60 14.20 0.53
CA MET A 1 -40.13 14.23 0.56
C MET A 1 -39.65 14.58 -0.84
N PRO A 2 -38.78 15.58 -1.03
CA PRO A 2 -38.21 15.84 -2.35
C PRO A 2 -37.31 14.67 -2.78
N PRO A 3 -37.16 14.43 -4.10
CA PRO A 3 -36.27 13.39 -4.60
C PRO A 3 -34.81 13.70 -4.22
N LEU A 4 -34.05 12.67 -3.86
CA LEU A 4 -32.61 12.79 -3.64
C LEU A 4 -31.94 13.09 -4.99
N SER A 5 -31.32 14.26 -5.11
CA SER A 5 -30.52 14.66 -6.27
C SER A 5 -29.05 14.53 -5.92
N VAL A 6 -28.32 13.74 -6.71
CA VAL A 6 -26.87 13.61 -6.62
C VAL A 6 -26.26 14.49 -7.70
N ASP A 7 -25.23 15.27 -7.38
CA ASP A 7 -24.40 15.95 -8.37
C ASP A 7 -23.28 14.98 -8.83
N PRO A 8 -23.35 14.41 -10.05
CA PRO A 8 -22.38 13.43 -10.50
C PRO A 8 -20.98 14.02 -10.70
N THR A 9 -20.89 15.31 -11.04
CA THR A 9 -19.59 15.98 -11.26
C THR A 9 -18.88 16.23 -9.92
N ALA A 10 -19.61 16.67 -8.90
CA ALA A 10 -19.06 16.79 -7.55
C ALA A 10 -18.62 15.42 -7.00
N LEU A 11 -19.38 14.36 -7.29
CA LEU A 11 -19.06 13.00 -6.86
C LEU A 11 -17.81 12.44 -7.58
N ASP A 12 -17.67 12.64 -8.90
CA ASP A 12 -16.44 12.25 -9.63
C ASP A 12 -15.22 13.01 -9.10
N GLY A 13 -15.36 14.30 -8.82
CA GLY A 13 -14.31 15.12 -8.21
C GLY A 13 -13.85 14.57 -6.85
N ALA A 14 -14.79 14.20 -5.98
CA ALA A 14 -14.47 13.58 -4.69
C ALA A 14 -13.74 12.24 -4.85
N GLY A 15 -14.17 11.41 -5.80
CA GLY A 15 -13.49 10.15 -6.12
C GLY A 15 -12.08 10.35 -6.66
N SER A 16 -11.85 11.40 -7.48
CA SER A 16 -10.52 11.78 -7.94
C SER A 16 -9.61 12.18 -6.78
N THR A 17 -10.09 13.00 -5.84
CA THR A 17 -9.31 13.41 -4.67
C THR A 17 -8.89 12.22 -3.81
N LEU A 18 -9.78 11.23 -3.59
CA LEU A 18 -9.43 10.01 -2.86
C LEU A 18 -8.33 9.22 -3.57
N ALA A 19 -8.42 9.09 -4.89
CA ALA A 19 -7.41 8.41 -5.68
C ALA A 19 -6.07 9.16 -5.66
N ASP A 20 -6.08 10.49 -5.58
CA ASP A 20 -4.84 11.30 -5.51
C ASP A 20 -4.19 11.21 -4.14
N VAL A 21 -4.96 11.29 -3.04
CA VAL A 21 -4.45 11.03 -1.68
C VAL A 21 -3.85 9.62 -1.59
N GLY A 22 -4.48 8.63 -2.22
CA GLY A 22 -3.91 7.29 -2.33
C GLY A 22 -2.56 7.29 -3.05
N LYS A 23 -2.39 8.05 -4.13
CA LYS A 23 -1.10 8.16 -4.85
C LYS A 23 -0.03 8.87 -4.00
N ASP A 24 -0.40 9.89 -3.23
CA ASP A 24 0.52 10.66 -2.39
C ASP A 24 1.17 9.85 -1.25
N ILE A 25 0.50 8.78 -0.79
CA ILE A 25 1.08 7.82 0.18
C ILE A 25 2.37 7.16 -0.35
N GLY A 26 2.61 7.19 -1.66
CA GLY A 26 3.83 6.67 -2.28
C GLY A 26 5.12 7.28 -1.71
N TRP A 27 5.12 8.56 -1.33
CA TRP A 27 6.31 9.18 -0.72
C TRP A 27 6.62 8.60 0.67
N THR A 28 5.59 8.37 1.49
CA THR A 28 5.72 7.73 2.80
C THR A 28 6.23 6.29 2.66
N MET A 29 5.72 5.56 1.67
CA MET A 29 6.19 4.19 1.38
C MET A 29 7.67 4.18 0.98
N SER A 30 8.09 5.07 0.07
CA SER A 30 9.49 5.18 -0.34
C SER A 30 10.42 5.55 0.82
N THR A 31 9.98 6.46 1.69
CA THR A 31 10.73 6.85 2.90
C THR A 31 10.88 5.69 3.87
N LEU A 32 9.81 4.92 4.09
CA LEU A 32 9.84 3.74 4.95
C LEU A 32 10.77 2.66 4.39
N GLU A 33 10.66 2.34 3.10
CA GLU A 33 11.51 1.36 2.44
C GLU A 33 12.99 1.78 2.49
N GLY A 34 13.29 3.07 2.31
CA GLY A 34 14.62 3.62 2.48
C GLY A 34 15.16 3.42 3.91
N ALA A 35 14.36 3.71 4.93
CA ALA A 35 14.75 3.48 6.32
C ALA A 35 15.02 1.99 6.61
N LEU A 36 14.14 1.10 6.16
CA LEU A 36 14.27 -0.35 6.34
C LEU A 36 15.48 -0.92 5.60
N SER A 37 15.87 -0.34 4.47
CA SER A 37 17.05 -0.77 3.71
C SER A 37 18.35 -0.66 4.52
N GLY A 38 18.41 0.28 5.47
CA GLY A 38 19.55 0.47 6.38
C GLY A 38 19.57 -0.46 7.59
N CYS A 39 18.52 -1.26 7.80
CA CYS A 39 18.38 -2.16 8.95
C CYS A 39 18.87 -3.60 8.67
N GLY A 40 19.45 -3.86 7.50
CA GLY A 40 19.96 -5.18 7.15
C GLY A 40 21.05 -5.64 8.12
N SER A 41 20.94 -6.89 8.59
CA SER A 41 21.92 -7.52 9.50
C SER A 41 22.20 -6.75 10.79
N MET A 42 21.26 -5.91 11.25
CA MET A 42 21.42 -5.13 12.49
C MET A 42 21.34 -5.97 13.78
N CYS A 43 20.75 -7.16 13.72
CA CYS A 43 20.66 -8.11 14.81
C CYS A 43 21.78 -9.15 14.73
N GLY A 44 22.22 -9.67 15.87
CA GLY A 44 23.16 -10.79 15.91
C GLY A 44 22.57 -12.06 15.28
N ASN A 45 23.44 -12.99 14.87
CA ASN A 45 23.05 -14.34 14.43
C ASN A 45 23.09 -15.37 15.56
N ASP A 46 23.35 -14.96 16.81
CA ASP A 46 23.15 -15.81 17.97
C ASP A 46 21.64 -16.10 18.15
N PRO A 47 21.24 -17.17 18.87
CA PRO A 47 19.83 -17.54 18.99
C PRO A 47 18.91 -16.41 19.47
N VAL A 48 19.40 -15.51 20.33
CA VAL A 48 18.61 -14.38 20.85
C VAL A 48 18.53 -13.27 19.82
N GLY A 49 19.66 -12.92 19.19
CA GLY A 49 19.73 -11.96 18.09
C GLY A 49 18.88 -12.37 16.89
N ALA A 50 18.92 -13.64 16.49
CA ALA A 50 18.15 -14.18 15.39
C ALA A 50 16.64 -14.13 15.68
N ALA A 51 16.22 -14.51 16.89
CA ALA A 51 14.81 -14.41 17.30
C ALA A 51 14.30 -12.97 17.31
N MET A 52 15.13 -12.02 17.78
CA MET A 52 14.81 -10.60 17.73
C MET A 52 14.69 -10.10 16.28
N GLY A 53 15.63 -10.48 15.42
CA GLY A 53 15.63 -10.08 14.00
C GLY A 53 14.42 -10.63 13.25
N GLN A 54 14.04 -11.88 13.48
CA GLN A 54 12.84 -12.46 12.87
C GLN A 54 11.56 -11.72 13.27
N ASN A 55 11.43 -11.35 14.54
CA ASN A 55 10.29 -10.54 15.00
C ASN A 55 10.27 -9.15 14.36
N TYR A 56 11.45 -8.54 14.20
CA TYR A 56 11.59 -7.27 13.50
C TYR A 56 11.21 -7.38 12.02
N ASP A 57 11.71 -8.40 11.32
CA ASP A 57 11.44 -8.66 9.90
C ASP A 57 9.93 -8.86 9.66
N MET A 58 9.26 -9.62 10.54
CA MET A 58 7.81 -9.78 10.51
C MET A 58 7.07 -8.45 10.67
N ALA A 59 7.49 -7.63 11.64
CA ALA A 59 6.88 -6.32 11.87
C ALA A 59 7.11 -5.37 10.69
N ALA A 60 8.33 -5.32 10.16
CA ALA A 60 8.69 -4.51 9.00
C ALA A 60 7.86 -4.91 7.76
N ALA A 61 7.75 -6.21 7.50
CA ALA A 61 6.92 -6.73 6.40
C ALA A 61 5.44 -6.36 6.59
N ALA A 62 4.90 -6.50 7.81
CA ALA A 62 3.51 -6.15 8.10
C ALA A 62 3.22 -4.67 7.86
N VAL A 63 4.13 -3.77 8.25
CA VAL A 63 3.95 -2.32 8.03
C VAL A 63 3.99 -1.98 6.54
N VAL A 64 4.96 -2.51 5.78
CA VAL A 64 5.07 -2.25 4.32
C VAL A 64 3.83 -2.79 3.59
N GLN A 65 3.35 -3.98 3.95
CA GLN A 65 2.10 -4.54 3.43
C GLN A 65 0.89 -3.69 3.80
N GLY A 66 0.81 -3.21 5.05
CA GLY A 66 -0.27 -2.36 5.53
C GLY A 66 -0.37 -1.04 4.76
N ILE A 67 0.76 -0.39 4.49
CA ILE A 67 0.79 0.85 3.70
C ILE A 67 0.37 0.60 2.25
N ALA A 68 0.89 -0.48 1.62
CA ALA A 68 0.47 -0.85 0.27
C ALA A 68 -1.03 -1.16 0.20
N ALA A 69 -1.58 -1.85 1.20
CA ALA A 69 -3.01 -2.13 1.31
C ALA A 69 -3.84 -0.85 1.50
N ALA A 70 -3.41 0.07 2.37
CA ALA A 70 -4.09 1.35 2.58
C ALA A 70 -4.13 2.19 1.30
N ARG A 71 -2.99 2.30 0.60
CA ARG A 71 -2.89 2.99 -0.69
C ARG A 71 -3.81 2.37 -1.74
N ASN A 72 -3.77 1.05 -1.89
CA ASN A 72 -4.65 0.33 -2.82
C ASN A 72 -6.13 0.50 -2.43
N GLY A 73 -6.45 0.51 -1.13
CA GLY A 73 -7.80 0.72 -0.60
C GLY A 73 -8.36 2.09 -0.98
N LEU A 74 -7.61 3.17 -0.73
CA LEU A 74 -8.00 4.55 -1.07
C LEU A 74 -8.22 4.72 -2.58
N VAL A 75 -7.33 4.15 -3.37
CA VAL A 75 -7.42 4.18 -4.82
C VAL A 75 -8.66 3.42 -5.33
N ASN A 76 -8.93 2.21 -4.82
CA ASN A 76 -10.12 1.45 -5.19
C ASN A 76 -11.43 2.14 -4.74
N LEU A 77 -11.41 2.80 -3.57
CA LEU A 77 -12.56 3.58 -3.09
C LEU A 77 -12.81 4.78 -4.00
N GLY A 78 -11.76 5.51 -4.38
CA GLY A 78 -11.85 6.60 -5.36
C GLY A 78 -12.46 6.12 -6.67
N ASP A 79 -11.92 5.05 -7.25
CA ASP A 79 -12.46 4.46 -8.49
C ASP A 79 -13.93 4.06 -8.36
N GLY A 80 -14.33 3.44 -7.25
CA GLY A 80 -15.72 3.05 -6.99
C GLY A 80 -16.67 4.24 -6.89
N VAL A 81 -16.23 5.34 -6.26
CA VAL A 81 -16.98 6.61 -6.21
C VAL A 81 -17.16 7.20 -7.61
N ARG A 82 -16.12 7.18 -8.44
CA ARG A 82 -16.18 7.68 -9.82
C ARG A 82 -17.08 6.83 -10.70
N VAL A 83 -17.05 5.50 -10.53
CA VAL A 83 -17.97 4.58 -11.23
C VAL A 83 -19.42 4.87 -10.81
N SER A 84 -19.64 5.17 -9.53
CA SER A 84 -20.96 5.56 -9.03
C SER A 84 -21.43 6.88 -9.65
N ALA A 85 -20.55 7.88 -9.76
CA ALA A 85 -20.82 9.13 -10.48
C ALA A 85 -21.19 8.90 -11.95
N HIS A 86 -20.44 8.05 -12.65
CA HIS A 86 -20.75 7.66 -14.02
C HIS A 86 -22.16 7.03 -14.12
N ASN A 87 -22.51 6.11 -13.22
CA ASN A 87 -23.81 5.46 -13.20
C ASN A 87 -24.96 6.45 -12.93
N TYR A 88 -24.79 7.40 -12.01
CA TYR A 88 -25.78 8.47 -11.80
C TYR A 88 -25.94 9.34 -13.04
N SER A 89 -24.83 9.73 -13.68
CA SER A 89 -24.86 10.53 -14.89
C SER A 89 -25.52 9.82 -16.08
N MET A 90 -25.31 8.51 -16.21
CA MET A 90 -25.99 7.65 -17.18
C MET A 90 -27.50 7.58 -16.93
N ALA A 91 -27.92 7.40 -15.67
CA ALA A 91 -29.33 7.36 -15.30
C ALA A 91 -30.03 8.70 -15.60
N ASP A 92 -29.38 9.83 -15.31
CA ASP A 92 -29.90 11.17 -15.62
C ASP A 92 -29.99 11.40 -17.13
N ALA A 93 -29.00 10.95 -17.90
CA ALA A 93 -29.00 11.06 -19.35
C ALA A 93 -30.13 10.25 -20.00
N GLN A 94 -30.37 9.02 -19.52
CA GLN A 94 -31.46 8.16 -20.00
C GLN A 94 -32.85 8.68 -19.61
N SER A 95 -32.97 9.35 -18.46
CA SER A 95 -34.22 9.92 -17.97
C SER A 95 -34.56 11.27 -18.62
N ASN A 96 -33.59 11.91 -19.27
CA ASN A 96 -33.80 13.17 -19.96
C ASN A 96 -34.56 12.98 -21.28
N VAL A 97 -35.85 13.32 -21.27
CA VAL A 97 -36.75 13.26 -22.43
C VAL A 97 -36.27 14.12 -23.62
N SER A 98 -35.47 15.16 -23.37
CA SER A 98 -34.89 15.97 -24.45
C SER A 98 -33.73 15.28 -25.18
N GLY A 99 -33.15 14.21 -24.62
CA GLY A 99 -32.01 13.49 -25.18
C GLY A 99 -30.71 14.29 -25.28
N ARG A 100 -30.64 15.47 -24.65
CA ARG A 100 -29.52 16.41 -24.78
C ARG A 100 -28.41 16.24 -23.73
N THR A 101 -28.63 15.41 -22.71
CA THR A 101 -27.64 15.18 -21.65
C THR A 101 -26.65 14.12 -22.11
N GLN A 102 -25.36 14.45 -22.05
CA GLN A 102 -24.28 13.47 -22.25
C GLN A 102 -23.81 12.97 -20.89
N PRO A 103 -23.70 11.65 -20.69
CA PRO A 103 -23.19 11.09 -19.45
C PRO A 103 -21.69 11.36 -19.29
N LEU A 104 -21.23 11.38 -18.03
CA LEU A 104 -19.80 11.41 -17.71
C LEU A 104 -19.08 10.23 -18.38
N PRO A 105 -17.82 10.38 -18.79
CA PRO A 105 -17.04 9.26 -19.33
C PRO A 105 -16.83 8.17 -18.29
N VAL A 106 -16.56 6.94 -18.75
CA VAL A 106 -16.17 5.85 -17.86
C VAL A 106 -14.82 6.20 -17.21
N PRO A 107 -14.72 6.21 -15.87
CA PRO A 107 -13.47 6.52 -15.21
C PRO A 107 -12.44 5.40 -15.44
N PRO A 108 -11.16 5.76 -15.69
CA PRO A 108 -10.11 4.76 -15.84
C PRO A 108 -9.84 4.07 -14.50
N ALA A 109 -9.60 2.76 -14.54
CA ALA A 109 -9.18 2.02 -13.36
C ALA A 109 -7.77 2.47 -12.95
N SER A 110 -7.60 2.72 -11.66
CA SER A 110 -6.32 3.09 -11.10
C SER A 110 -5.47 1.84 -10.80
N GLY A 111 -4.17 1.92 -11.09
CA GLY A 111 -3.24 0.81 -10.87
C GLY A 111 -3.02 0.47 -9.40
N LYS A 112 -2.85 -0.82 -9.11
CA LYS A 112 -2.46 -1.35 -7.80
C LYS A 112 -0.95 -1.48 -7.69
N ILE A 113 -0.44 -1.37 -6.46
CA ILE A 113 0.96 -1.64 -6.15
C ILE A 113 1.09 -2.89 -5.27
N SER A 114 2.28 -3.49 -5.31
CA SER A 114 2.69 -4.54 -4.39
C SER A 114 3.68 -3.98 -3.37
N ALA A 115 3.61 -4.47 -2.14
CA ALA A 115 4.61 -4.20 -1.11
C ALA A 115 5.96 -4.84 -1.50
N SER A 116 7.05 -4.14 -1.22
CA SER A 116 8.39 -4.71 -1.30
C SER A 116 8.68 -5.59 -0.07
N THR A 117 9.73 -6.39 -0.16
CA THR A 117 10.24 -7.17 0.98
C THR A 117 11.46 -6.46 1.57
N PRO A 118 11.41 -6.02 2.83
CA PRO A 118 12.56 -5.44 3.51
C PRO A 118 13.74 -6.43 3.59
N PRO A 119 15.00 -5.96 3.67
CA PRO A 119 16.13 -6.84 3.95
C PRO A 119 16.00 -7.46 5.34
N SER A 120 16.56 -8.66 5.50
CA SER A 120 16.55 -9.31 6.82
C SER A 120 17.46 -8.59 7.80
N SER A 121 16.95 -8.36 9.01
CA SER A 121 17.70 -7.81 10.12
C SER A 121 18.60 -8.83 10.81
N VAL A 122 18.44 -10.14 10.55
CA VAL A 122 19.33 -11.18 11.10
C VAL A 122 20.73 -11.04 10.50
N GLY A 123 21.74 -11.07 11.36
CA GLY A 123 23.13 -10.97 10.98
C GLY A 123 23.51 -12.06 9.98
N ALA A 124 24.31 -11.70 8.97
CA ALA A 124 25.00 -12.72 8.19
C ALA A 124 25.86 -13.52 9.17
N GLY A 125 25.66 -14.84 9.23
CA GLY A 125 26.47 -15.70 10.07
C GLY A 125 27.92 -15.68 9.59
N ASP A 126 28.71 -14.74 10.09
CA ASP A 126 30.13 -14.72 9.81
C ASP A 126 30.75 -15.94 10.50
N VAL A 127 31.26 -16.86 9.69
CA VAL A 127 32.21 -17.87 10.17
C VAL A 127 33.34 -17.10 10.83
N ALA A 128 33.63 -17.41 12.10
CA ALA A 128 34.72 -16.78 12.83
C ALA A 128 35.98 -16.72 11.94
N PRO A 129 36.71 -15.58 11.88
CA PRO A 129 37.90 -15.46 11.07
C PRO A 129 38.83 -16.65 11.31
N ALA A 130 39.46 -17.16 10.26
CA ALA A 130 40.37 -18.30 10.36
C ALA A 130 41.41 -18.04 11.47
N GLY A 131 41.41 -18.89 12.51
CA GLY A 131 42.31 -18.76 13.67
C GLY A 131 41.64 -18.59 15.04
N PHE A 132 40.32 -18.33 15.09
CA PHE A 132 39.57 -18.16 16.36
C PHE A 132 38.80 -19.40 16.84
N GLY A 133 39.03 -20.57 16.22
CA GLY A 133 38.29 -21.82 16.46
C GLY A 133 38.59 -22.59 17.76
N TRP A 134 39.07 -21.93 18.82
CA TRP A 134 39.41 -22.58 20.09
C TRP A 134 38.33 -22.47 21.17
N TRP A 135 37.22 -21.78 20.89
CA TRP A 135 36.04 -21.83 21.76
C TRP A 135 35.14 -23.00 21.35
N PRO A 136 34.80 -23.94 22.25
CA PRO A 136 34.00 -25.11 21.89
C PRO A 136 32.58 -24.67 21.51
N SER A 137 32.16 -25.00 20.28
CA SER A 137 30.76 -25.00 19.91
C SER A 137 30.06 -26.10 20.72
N THR A 138 29.43 -25.75 21.84
CA THR A 138 28.50 -26.65 22.52
C THR A 138 27.25 -26.78 21.67
N SER A 139 27.17 -27.91 20.98
CA SER A 139 25.96 -28.46 20.39
C SER A 139 24.98 -28.86 21.50
N GLU A 140 23.81 -28.21 21.53
CA GLU A 140 22.52 -28.75 21.97
C GLU A 140 21.40 -28.14 21.13
#